data_AF-A0AAV8E0R5-F1
#
_entry.id   AF-A0AAV8E0R5-F1
#
_cell.length_a   1.000
_cell.length_b   1.000
_cell.length_c   1.000
_cell.angle_alpha   90.00
_cell.angle_beta   90.00
_cell.angle_gamma   90.00
#
_symmetry.space_group_name_H-M   'P 1'
#
loop_
_entity.id
_entity.type
_entity.pdbx_description
1 polymer ?
#
loop_
_entity_poly.entity_id
_entity_poly.type
_entity_poly.pdbx_seq_one_letter_code
_entity_poly.pdbx_strand_id
1 'polypeptide(L)'
;MNEIEKAQKLVDEMVSKGILSNTVTCNIIVDALCKKGEAEKLLDLMVREGTKPGVVSYQVLLMGCTNEGNIDGVMNVLDRMQLNNEAPEYATYTSLIVAFAKNRMVDEAMRVLKRMEEEGVKTDLSAYAPILKQLLQMGCVDYAKDLVDQAIGKTNG
;
A
#
# COMPACT_ATOMS: atom_id res chain seq x y z
N MET A 1 -18.59 -17.49 -14.12
CA MET A 1 -17.31 -16.86 -14.48
C MET A 1 -17.07 -15.75 -13.48
N ASN A 2 -16.08 -15.89 -12.61
CA ASN A 2 -15.78 -14.83 -11.63
C ASN A 2 -15.00 -13.69 -12.33
N GLU A 3 -14.92 -12.51 -11.71
CA GLU A 3 -14.22 -11.36 -12.30
C GLU A 3 -12.71 -11.61 -12.52
N ILE A 4 -12.14 -12.57 -11.77
CA ILE A 4 -10.73 -12.99 -11.88
C ILE A 4 -10.49 -13.80 -13.16
N GLU A 5 -11.37 -14.74 -13.50
CA GLU A 5 -11.31 -15.50 -14.76
C GLU A 5 -11.44 -14.57 -15.95
N LYS A 6 -12.26 -13.51 -15.83
CA LYS A 6 -12.36 -12.48 -16.86
C LYS A 6 -11.07 -11.66 -16.95
N ALA A 7 -10.52 -11.21 -15.84
CA ALA A 7 -9.28 -10.44 -15.80
C ALA A 7 -8.09 -11.26 -16.34
N GLN A 8 -7.95 -12.52 -15.92
CA GLN A 8 -6.90 -13.43 -16.39
C GLN A 8 -7.02 -13.66 -17.89
N LYS A 9 -8.24 -13.93 -18.39
CA LYS A 9 -8.47 -14.15 -19.82
C LYS A 9 -8.20 -12.89 -20.65
N LEU A 10 -8.49 -11.71 -20.10
CA LEU A 10 -8.15 -10.42 -20.72
C LEU A 10 -6.63 -10.24 -20.81
N VAL A 11 -5.91 -10.60 -19.74
CA VAL A 11 -4.44 -10.56 -19.70
C VAL A 11 -3.85 -11.52 -20.74
N ASP A 12 -4.31 -12.77 -20.77
CA ASP A 12 -3.85 -13.78 -21.73
C ASP A 12 -4.11 -13.34 -23.19
N GLU A 13 -5.26 -12.70 -23.46
CA GLU A 13 -5.56 -12.11 -24.77
C GLU A 13 -4.68 -10.91 -25.12
N MET A 14 -4.34 -10.06 -24.16
CA MET A 14 -3.49 -8.88 -24.41
C MET A 14 -2.03 -9.30 -24.64
N VAL A 15 -1.54 -10.29 -23.88
CA VAL A 15 -0.21 -10.89 -24.05
C VAL A 15 -0.09 -11.58 -25.41
N SER A 16 -1.08 -12.40 -25.79
CA SER A 16 -1.08 -13.06 -27.10
C SER A 16 -1.18 -12.09 -28.29
N LYS A 17 -1.67 -10.87 -28.06
CA LYS A 17 -1.72 -9.78 -29.06
C LYS A 17 -0.49 -8.87 -29.02
N GLY A 18 0.51 -9.16 -28.19
CA GLY A 18 1.73 -8.35 -28.08
C GLY A 18 1.50 -6.93 -27.52
N ILE A 19 0.37 -6.71 -26.86
CA ILE A 19 0.04 -5.41 -26.25
C ILE A 19 0.82 -5.34 -24.94
N LEU A 20 1.88 -4.53 -24.92
CA LEU A 20 2.64 -4.21 -23.72
C LEU A 20 1.67 -3.76 -22.62
N SER A 21 1.62 -4.56 -21.55
CA SER A 21 0.83 -4.36 -20.34
C SER A 21 1.04 -2.94 -19.81
N ASN A 22 0.13 -2.04 -20.18
CA ASN A 22 0.18 -0.64 -19.76
C ASN A 22 -0.75 -0.44 -18.55
N THR A 23 -0.72 0.79 -18.02
CA THR A 23 -1.53 1.31 -16.90
C THR A 23 -3.00 0.86 -16.91
N VAL A 24 -3.60 0.67 -18.10
CA VAL A 24 -5.01 0.25 -18.25
C VAL A 24 -5.21 -1.20 -17.84
N THR A 25 -4.26 -2.08 -18.16
CA THR A 25 -4.25 -3.48 -17.73
C THR A 25 -4.16 -3.59 -16.21
N CYS A 26 -3.32 -2.77 -15.55
CA CYS A 26 -3.21 -2.76 -14.09
C CYS A 26 -4.49 -2.27 -13.39
N ASN A 27 -5.15 -1.23 -13.92
CA ASN A 27 -6.38 -0.69 -13.33
C ASN A 27 -7.56 -1.66 -13.41
N ILE A 28 -7.74 -2.35 -14.56
CA ILE A 28 -8.80 -3.35 -14.73
C ILE A 28 -8.55 -4.59 -13.86
N ILE A 29 -7.29 -4.99 -13.72
CA ILE A 29 -6.91 -6.14 -12.91
C ILE A 29 -7.13 -5.86 -11.42
N VAL A 30 -6.84 -4.68 -10.92
CA VAL A 30 -6.99 -4.43 -9.48
C VAL A 30 -8.42 -4.19 -9.04
N ASP A 31 -9.26 -3.66 -9.91
CA ASP A 31 -10.71 -3.68 -9.68
C ASP A 31 -11.23 -5.13 -9.57
N ALA A 32 -10.60 -6.08 -10.28
CA ALA A 32 -10.93 -7.50 -10.24
C ALA A 32 -10.24 -8.31 -9.12
N LEU A 33 -9.08 -7.88 -8.61
CA LEU A 33 -8.21 -8.63 -7.68
C LEU A 33 -8.24 -8.15 -6.22
N CYS A 34 -9.32 -7.48 -5.78
CA CYS A 34 -9.57 -7.12 -4.38
C CYS A 34 -9.88 -8.34 -3.47
N LYS A 35 -9.06 -9.39 -3.55
CA LYS A 35 -9.04 -10.52 -2.61
C LYS A 35 -7.63 -10.83 -2.13
N LYS A 36 -7.55 -11.13 -0.83
CA LYS A 36 -6.33 -11.49 -0.10
C LYS A 36 -5.44 -12.48 -0.87
N GLY A 37 -4.20 -12.06 -1.13
CA GLY A 37 -3.15 -12.88 -1.76
C GLY A 37 -3.15 -12.88 -3.29
N GLU A 38 -4.07 -12.18 -3.96
CA GLU A 38 -4.10 -12.11 -5.43
C GLU A 38 -3.24 -10.96 -5.99
N ALA A 39 -3.02 -9.91 -5.18
CA ALA A 39 -2.07 -8.83 -5.44
C ALA A 39 -0.63 -9.36 -5.69
N GLU A 40 -0.19 -10.35 -4.90
CA GLU A 40 1.15 -10.94 -5.02
C GLU A 40 1.30 -11.77 -6.30
N LYS A 41 0.26 -12.53 -6.65
CA LYS A 41 0.23 -13.34 -7.88
C LYS A 41 0.34 -12.47 -9.13
N LEU A 42 -0.17 -11.24 -9.10
CA LEU A 42 -0.05 -10.31 -10.21
C LEU A 42 1.40 -9.86 -10.42
N LEU A 43 2.11 -9.52 -9.35
CA LEU A 43 3.53 -9.16 -9.45
C LEU A 43 4.35 -10.35 -9.97
N ASP A 44 4.07 -11.55 -9.49
CA ASP A 44 4.74 -12.77 -9.96
C ASP A 44 4.45 -13.04 -11.44
N LEU A 45 3.20 -12.81 -11.88
CA LEU A 45 2.80 -12.90 -13.28
C LEU A 45 3.56 -11.88 -14.15
N MET A 46 3.60 -10.61 -13.74
CA MET A 46 4.32 -9.56 -14.48
C MET A 46 5.80 -9.91 -14.64
N VAL A 47 6.46 -10.34 -13.55
CA VAL A 47 7.87 -10.77 -13.58
C VAL A 47 8.06 -11.99 -14.49
N ARG A 48 7.18 -12.99 -14.41
CA ARG A 48 7.24 -14.21 -15.23
C ARG A 48 7.11 -13.90 -16.73
N GLU A 49 6.24 -12.97 -17.08
CA GLU A 49 6.03 -12.54 -18.48
C GLU A 49 7.10 -11.53 -18.95
N GLY A 50 8.12 -11.24 -18.13
CA GLY A 50 9.23 -10.34 -18.49
C GLY A 50 8.90 -8.85 -18.37
N THR A 51 7.76 -8.50 -17.77
CA THR A 51 7.36 -7.11 -17.52
C THR A 51 7.84 -6.66 -16.15
N LYS A 52 8.68 -5.61 -16.10
CA LYS A 52 9.05 -4.96 -14.84
C LYS A 52 7.83 -4.22 -14.26
N PRO A 53 7.39 -4.52 -13.01
CA PRO A 53 6.38 -3.72 -12.34
C PRO A 53 6.88 -2.28 -12.14
N GLY A 54 6.05 -1.30 -12.49
CA GLY A 54 6.36 0.12 -12.30
C GLY A 54 5.64 0.73 -11.10
N VAL A 55 5.89 2.01 -10.84
CA VAL A 55 5.27 2.78 -9.74
C VAL A 55 3.74 2.64 -9.70
N VAL A 56 3.07 2.73 -10.86
CA VAL A 56 1.61 2.59 -10.92
C VAL A 56 1.17 1.18 -10.49
N SER A 57 1.86 0.12 -10.93
CA SER A 57 1.53 -1.25 -10.55
C SER A 57 1.58 -1.41 -9.03
N TYR A 58 2.61 -0.85 -8.38
CA TYR A 58 2.72 -0.87 -6.93
C TYR A 58 1.66 -0.05 -6.21
N GLN A 59 1.39 1.18 -6.65
CA GLN A 59 0.35 2.04 -6.07
C GLN A 59 -1.01 1.35 -6.06
N VAL A 60 -1.32 0.70 -7.16
CA VAL A 60 -2.59 0.03 -7.36
C VAL A 60 -2.70 -1.19 -6.42
N LEU A 61 -1.62 -1.98 -6.26
CA LEU A 61 -1.58 -3.10 -5.29
C LEU A 61 -1.66 -2.66 -3.83
N LEU A 62 -0.95 -1.59 -3.49
CA LEU A 62 -0.99 -0.96 -2.16
C LEU A 62 -2.40 -0.51 -1.81
N MET A 63 -3.11 0.11 -2.75
CA MET A 63 -4.50 0.52 -2.57
C MET A 63 -5.43 -0.69 -2.35
N GLY A 64 -5.29 -1.74 -3.15
CA GLY A 64 -6.05 -2.99 -2.98
C GLY A 64 -5.84 -3.61 -1.58
N CYS A 65 -4.58 -3.79 -1.18
CA CYS A 65 -4.25 -4.34 0.15
C CYS A 65 -4.75 -3.45 1.29
N THR A 66 -4.69 -2.13 1.14
CA THR A 66 -5.16 -1.19 2.18
C THR A 66 -6.68 -1.20 2.31
N ASN A 67 -7.42 -1.32 1.21
CA ASN A 67 -8.88 -1.42 1.23
C ASN A 67 -9.37 -2.71 1.90
N GLU A 68 -8.59 -3.79 1.80
CA GLU A 68 -8.87 -5.07 2.48
C GLU A 68 -8.40 -5.12 3.94
N GLY A 69 -7.63 -4.12 4.40
CA GLY A 69 -6.96 -4.20 5.70
C GLY A 69 -5.79 -5.20 5.74
N ASN A 70 -5.28 -5.64 4.58
CA ASN A 70 -4.22 -6.63 4.48
C ASN A 70 -2.83 -5.98 4.67
N ILE A 71 -2.46 -5.73 5.92
CA ILE A 71 -1.17 -5.12 6.26
C ILE A 71 0.03 -5.96 5.82
N ASP A 72 -0.05 -7.29 5.89
CA ASP A 72 1.03 -8.17 5.45
C ASP A 72 1.28 -8.03 3.95
N GLY A 73 0.21 -7.93 3.16
CA GLY A 73 0.28 -7.63 1.72
C GLY A 73 0.90 -6.27 1.44
N VAL A 74 0.52 -5.23 2.20
CA VAL A 74 1.15 -3.90 2.09
C VAL A 74 2.66 -3.98 2.34
N MET A 75 3.09 -4.68 3.39
CA MET A 75 4.51 -4.81 3.71
C MET A 75 5.29 -5.56 2.62
N ASN A 76 4.76 -6.66 2.11
CA ASN A 76 5.38 -7.40 1.00
C ASN A 76 5.50 -6.53 -0.26
N VAL A 77 4.48 -5.75 -0.58
CA VAL A 77 4.52 -4.83 -1.73
C VAL A 77 5.60 -3.75 -1.55
N LEU A 78 5.75 -3.18 -0.36
CA LEU A 78 6.82 -2.22 -0.04
C LEU A 78 8.22 -2.86 -0.12
N ASP A 79 8.38 -4.12 0.31
CA ASP A 79 9.65 -4.86 0.16
C ASP A 79 10.01 -5.06 -1.32
N ARG A 80 9.02 -5.45 -2.13
CA ARG A 80 9.20 -5.65 -3.58
C ARG A 80 9.51 -4.35 -4.32
N MET A 81 8.95 -3.23 -3.88
CA MET A 81 9.30 -1.90 -4.38
C MET A 81 10.79 -1.61 -4.20
N GLN A 82 11.32 -1.84 -3.00
CA GLN A 82 12.75 -1.67 -2.71
C GLN A 82 13.64 -2.60 -3.56
N LEU A 83 13.30 -3.89 -3.62
CA LEU A 83 14.05 -4.88 -4.40
C LEU A 83 14.12 -4.54 -5.90
N ASN A 84 13.12 -3.83 -6.44
CA ASN A 84 13.06 -3.45 -7.85
C ASN A 84 13.61 -2.03 -8.14
N ASN A 85 14.31 -1.43 -7.17
CA ASN A 85 14.84 -0.06 -7.23
C ASN A 85 13.75 1.01 -7.44
N GLU A 86 12.52 0.74 -6.99
CA GLU A 86 11.39 1.66 -7.00
C GLU A 86 11.03 2.00 -5.54
N ALA A 87 12.01 2.49 -4.77
CA ALA A 87 11.87 2.64 -3.31
C ALA A 87 10.63 3.47 -2.93
N PRO A 88 9.84 3.03 -1.93
CA PRO A 88 8.68 3.80 -1.46
C PRO A 88 9.11 5.19 -0.97
N GLU A 89 8.36 6.22 -1.37
CA GLU A 89 8.64 7.60 -0.99
C GLU A 89 7.70 8.07 0.14
N TYR A 90 7.97 9.27 0.67
CA TYR A 90 7.14 9.92 1.68
C TYR A 90 5.65 9.91 1.34
N ALA A 91 5.30 10.21 0.08
CA ALA A 91 3.91 10.22 -0.39
C ALA A 91 3.27 8.83 -0.32
N THR A 92 4.02 7.77 -0.62
CA THR A 92 3.55 6.38 -0.52
C THR A 92 3.18 6.06 0.92
N TYR A 93 4.10 6.27 1.87
CA TYR A 93 3.86 5.99 3.28
C TYR A 93 2.70 6.79 3.87
N THR A 94 2.67 8.10 3.64
CA THR A 94 1.61 8.95 4.17
C THR A 94 0.24 8.58 3.60
N SER A 95 0.15 8.20 2.32
CA SER A 95 -1.10 7.74 1.72
C SER A 95 -1.64 6.46 2.39
N LEU A 96 -0.76 5.51 2.69
CA LEU A 96 -1.10 4.26 3.40
C LEU A 96 -1.56 4.54 4.82
N ILE A 97 -0.85 5.39 5.57
CA ILE A 97 -1.21 5.79 6.93
C ILE A 97 -2.59 6.45 6.96
N VAL A 98 -2.84 7.39 6.04
CA VAL A 98 -4.14 8.06 5.91
C VAL A 98 -5.25 7.06 5.62
N ALA A 99 -5.02 6.11 4.72
CA ALA A 99 -6.01 5.14 4.30
C ALA A 99 -6.37 4.15 5.43
N PHE A 100 -5.38 3.56 6.11
CA PHE A 100 -5.62 2.71 7.27
C PHE A 100 -6.30 3.46 8.42
N ALA A 101 -5.85 4.68 8.73
CA ALA A 101 -6.48 5.51 9.77
C ALA A 101 -7.96 5.79 9.44
N LYS A 102 -8.29 6.18 8.20
CA LYS A 102 -9.69 6.40 7.78
C LYS A 102 -10.56 5.15 7.89
N ASN A 103 -9.97 3.97 7.70
CA ASN A 103 -10.65 2.68 7.86
C ASN A 103 -10.71 2.21 9.32
N ARG A 104 -10.33 3.06 10.29
CA ARG A 104 -10.25 2.74 11.73
C ARG A 104 -9.26 1.62 12.07
N MET A 105 -8.33 1.34 11.16
CA MET A 105 -7.27 0.34 11.28
C MET A 105 -6.01 1.04 11.83
N VAL A 106 -6.11 1.47 13.09
CA VAL A 106 -5.08 2.32 13.72
C VAL A 106 -3.77 1.55 13.93
N ASP A 107 -3.84 0.26 14.29
CA ASP A 107 -2.66 -0.56 14.52
C ASP A 107 -1.87 -0.78 13.22
N GLU A 108 -2.56 -0.98 12.11
CA GLU A 108 -1.99 -1.08 10.77
C GLU A 108 -1.35 0.24 10.34
N ALA A 109 -2.02 1.38 10.58
CA ALA A 109 -1.47 2.70 10.32
C ALA A 109 -0.17 2.95 11.11
N MET A 110 -0.14 2.54 12.39
CA MET A 110 1.06 2.62 13.23
C MET A 110 2.20 1.71 12.74
N ARG A 111 1.89 0.52 12.23
CA ARG A 111 2.89 -0.36 11.61
C ARG A 111 3.53 0.28 10.38
N VAL A 112 2.74 0.93 9.52
CA VAL A 112 3.26 1.65 8.36
C VAL A 112 4.13 2.84 8.79
N LEU A 113 3.70 3.61 9.79
CA LEU A 113 4.48 4.72 10.34
C LEU A 113 5.82 4.23 10.91
N LYS A 114 5.82 3.15 11.68
CA LYS A 114 7.05 2.55 12.24
C LYS A 114 8.02 2.11 11.14
N ARG A 115 7.51 1.49 10.07
CA ARG A 115 8.34 1.10 8.92
C ARG A 115 8.95 2.32 8.21
N MET A 116 8.17 3.38 8.00
CA MET A 116 8.65 4.63 7.41
C MET A 116 9.87 5.19 8.18
N GLU A 117 9.83 5.10 9.51
CA GLU A 117 10.93 5.53 10.38
C GLU A 117 12.14 4.61 10.31
N GLU A 118 11.94 3.30 10.31
CA GLU A 118 12.99 2.29 10.21
C GLU A 118 13.76 2.41 8.88
N GLU A 119 13.08 2.82 7.81
CA GLU A 119 13.68 3.07 6.51
C GLU A 119 14.31 4.47 6.38
N GLY A 120 14.29 5.28 7.45
CA GLY A 120 14.88 6.62 7.48
C GLY A 120 14.14 7.64 6.62
N VAL A 121 12.90 7.34 6.20
CA VAL A 121 12.06 8.30 5.47
C VAL A 121 11.60 9.35 6.46
N LYS A 122 11.91 10.62 6.18
CA LYS A 122 11.62 11.75 7.06
C LYS A 122 10.15 11.73 7.51
N THR A 123 9.92 11.51 8.79
CA THR A 123 8.59 11.64 9.42
C THR A 123 8.42 13.04 9.99
N ASP A 124 7.30 13.69 9.69
CA ASP A 124 6.90 14.93 10.33
C ASP A 124 5.50 14.79 10.97
N LEU A 125 5.00 15.84 11.62
CA LEU A 125 3.70 15.84 12.28
C LEU A 125 2.54 15.46 11.35
N SER A 126 2.67 15.66 10.03
CA SER A 126 1.63 15.30 9.08
C SER A 126 1.51 13.80 8.86
N ALA A 127 2.56 13.01 9.12
CA ALA A 127 2.48 11.55 9.11
C ALA A 127 1.71 11.01 10.34
N TYR A 128 1.75 11.70 11.47
CA TYR A 128 1.05 11.33 12.71
C TYR A 128 -0.41 11.82 12.75
N ALA A 129 -0.70 12.96 12.13
CA ALA A 129 -2.00 13.62 12.18
C ALA A 129 -3.20 12.74 11.79
N PRO A 130 -3.14 11.84 10.77
CA PRO A 130 -4.25 10.97 10.43
C PRO A 130 -4.60 10.00 11.57
N ILE A 131 -3.59 9.44 12.22
CA ILE A 131 -3.74 8.49 13.32
C ILE A 131 -4.30 9.21 14.55
N LEU A 132 -3.73 10.37 14.90
CA LEU A 132 -4.21 11.22 16.00
C LEU A 132 -5.69 11.60 15.82
N LYS A 133 -6.05 12.07 14.63
CA LYS A 133 -7.44 12.42 14.30
C LYS A 133 -8.36 11.22 14.49
N GLN A 134 -7.95 10.04 14.02
CA GLN A 134 -8.75 8.83 14.14
C GLN A 134 -8.92 8.38 15.59
N LEU A 135 -7.85 8.38 16.39
CA LEU A 135 -7.89 8.04 17.83
C LEU A 135 -8.84 8.95 18.60
N LEU A 136 -8.79 10.26 18.35
CA LEU A 136 -9.69 11.23 18.96
C LEU A 136 -11.15 10.98 18.57
N GLN A 137 -11.42 10.65 17.30
CA GLN A 137 -12.77 10.28 16.84
C GLN A 137 -13.30 8.98 17.47
N MET A 138 -12.40 8.08 17.86
CA MET A 138 -12.74 6.84 18.59
C MET A 138 -12.88 7.04 20.10
N GLY A 139 -12.54 8.23 20.63
CA GLY A 139 -12.52 8.50 22.07
C GLY A 139 -11.29 7.93 22.79
N CYS A 140 -10.30 7.42 22.06
CA CYS A 140 -9.07 6.83 22.58
C CYS A 140 -8.04 7.92 22.95
N VAL A 141 -8.40 8.79 23.89
CA VAL A 141 -7.63 10.01 24.21
C VAL A 141 -6.24 9.68 24.78
N ASP A 142 -6.10 8.64 25.59
CA ASP A 142 -4.81 8.28 26.19
C ASP A 142 -3.80 7.83 25.13
N TYR A 143 -4.22 6.97 24.21
CA TYR A 143 -3.40 6.59 23.05
C TYR A 143 -3.04 7.78 22.16
N ALA A 144 -3.94 8.76 22.00
CA ALA A 144 -3.64 9.97 21.24
C ALA A 144 -2.57 10.82 21.93
N LYS A 145 -2.57 10.90 23.27
CA LYS A 145 -1.52 11.62 24.03
C LYS A 145 -0.17 10.92 23.90
N ASP A 146 -0.14 9.60 24.09
CA ASP A 146 1.09 8.82 23.96
C ASP A 146 1.74 9.01 22.58
N LEU A 147 0.92 9.05 21.54
CA LEU A 147 1.37 9.28 20.17
C LEU A 147 1.90 10.72 19.96
N VAL A 148 1.30 11.73 20.61
CA VAL A 148 1.83 13.11 20.59
C VAL A 148 3.18 13.19 21.30
N ASP A 149 3.32 12.57 22.46
CA ASP A 149 4.57 12.56 23.22
C ASP A 149 5.69 11.89 22.43
N GLN A 150 5.37 10.78 21.73
CA GLN A 150 6.30 10.13 20.82
C GLN A 150 6.73 11.04 19.66
N ALA A 151 5.78 11.77 19.05
CA ALA A 151 6.07 12.67 17.94
C ALA A 151 6.94 13.86 18.37
N ILE A 152 6.64 14.48 19.52
CA ILE A 152 7.40 15.62 20.06
C ILE A 152 8.81 15.20 20.47
N GLY A 153 8.95 14.01 21.07
CA GLY A 153 10.25 13.46 21.43
C GLY A 153 11.21 13.31 20.24
N LYS A 154 10.67 13.14 19.03
CA LYS A 154 11.44 13.00 17.78
C LYS A 154 11.70 14.32 17.05
N THR A 155 10.89 15.35 17.25
CA THR A 155 11.11 16.67 16.62
C THR A 155 12.18 17.52 17.32
N ASN A 156 12.56 17.15 18.54
CA ASN A 156 13.48 17.90 19.40
C ASN A 156 14.92 17.33 19.44
N GLY A 157 15.23 16.34 18.59
CA GLY A 157 16.57 15.73 18.44
C GLY A 157 17.08 15.88 17.02
#